data_AF-A0A6G0SX52-F1
#
_entry.id   AF-A0A6G0SX52-F1
#
_cell.length_a   1.000
_cell.length_b   1.000
_cell.length_c   1.000
_cell.angle_alpha   90.00
_cell.angle_beta   90.00
_cell.angle_gamma   90.00
#
_symmetry.space_group_name_H-M   'P 1'
#
loop_
_entity.id
_entity.type
_entity.pdbx_description
1 polymer ?
#
loop_
_entity_poly.entity_id
_entity_poly.type
_entity_poly.pdbx_seq_one_letter_code
_entity_poly.pdbx_strand_id
1 'polypeptide(L)'
;MITLTEKEEKEFQIAMVCKICLLSFEENELYKVKDHCHITVFNIKTLGEYSDLYLKTDVIILTDVFENFRDLWLSTLSLDPAHYMTAPRFAFDCMLKYTMVKLEKLTDYNMLLYFESSIRGGICQSVKSYAKANIPNVKGLNYNPNKSISWITYLDCVNLYGKSMLTELPFKDFEWVDDLNIDVTKIPDDSEVGYIIEVDIGYLEYLYEKHNDFPFLPLNECPPNSKVKKLISILSSKK
;
A
#
# COMPACT_ATOMS: atom_id res chain seq x y z
N MET A 1 -21.52 20.60 -15.21
CA MET A 1 -21.20 21.83 -14.45
C MET A 1 -22.10 21.88 -13.23
N ILE A 2 -21.53 22.09 -12.05
CA ILE A 2 -22.32 22.28 -10.81
C ILE A 2 -22.98 23.65 -10.90
N THR A 3 -24.30 23.71 -10.66
CA THR A 3 -25.05 24.98 -10.66
C THR A 3 -24.80 25.70 -9.34
N LEU A 4 -24.37 26.96 -9.40
CA LEU A 4 -24.17 27.79 -8.21
C LEU A 4 -25.51 28.05 -7.51
N THR A 5 -25.46 28.14 -6.17
CA THR A 5 -26.59 28.63 -5.38
C THR A 5 -26.80 30.12 -5.63
N GLU A 6 -28.01 30.64 -5.37
CA GLU A 6 -28.32 32.08 -5.55
C GLU A 6 -27.36 32.99 -4.77
N LYS A 7 -26.92 32.54 -3.59
CA LYS A 7 -25.94 33.25 -2.76
C LYS A 7 -24.58 33.33 -3.44
N GLU A 8 -24.10 32.21 -3.98
CA GLU A 8 -22.80 32.14 -4.67
C GLU A 8 -22.80 32.95 -5.96
N GLU A 9 -23.88 32.91 -6.74
CA GLU A 9 -24.02 33.74 -7.95
C GLU A 9 -24.00 35.23 -7.59
N LYS A 10 -24.70 35.63 -6.52
CA LYS A 10 -24.67 37.01 -6.04
C LYS A 10 -23.26 37.43 -5.59
N GLU A 11 -22.55 36.57 -4.86
CA GLU A 11 -21.16 36.81 -4.43
C GLU A 11 -20.21 36.95 -5.63
N PHE A 12 -20.38 36.15 -6.68
CA PHE A 12 -19.60 36.23 -7.92
C PHE A 12 -19.84 37.56 -8.68
N GLN A 13 -21.09 37.97 -8.81
CA GLN A 13 -21.44 39.21 -9.51
C GLN A 13 -20.91 40.47 -8.81
N ILE A 14 -20.94 40.51 -7.47
CA ILE A 14 -20.46 41.68 -6.70
C ILE A 14 -18.95 41.71 -6.46
N ALA A 15 -18.22 40.61 -6.72
CA ALA A 15 -16.79 40.56 -6.49
C ALA A 15 -16.05 41.60 -7.36
N MET A 16 -15.44 42.61 -6.72
CA MET A 16 -14.63 43.62 -7.42
C MET A 16 -13.14 43.27 -7.45
N VAL A 17 -12.73 42.38 -6.55
CA VAL A 17 -11.35 41.97 -6.34
C VAL A 17 -11.28 40.46 -6.32
N CYS A 18 -10.22 39.90 -6.88
CA CYS A 18 -10.01 38.47 -6.80
C CYS A 18 -9.54 38.03 -5.41
N LYS A 19 -10.20 37.02 -4.84
CA LYS A 19 -9.81 36.46 -3.53
C LYS A 19 -8.46 35.72 -3.52
N ILE A 20 -7.92 35.35 -4.69
CA ILE A 20 -6.65 34.62 -4.82
C ILE A 20 -5.47 35.58 -4.94
N CYS A 21 -5.48 36.49 -5.92
CA CYS A 21 -4.34 37.40 -6.16
C CYS A 21 -4.54 38.82 -5.64
N LEU A 22 -5.73 39.15 -5.12
CA LEU A 22 -6.09 40.46 -4.57
C LEU A 22 -6.06 41.63 -5.58
N LEU A 23 -6.03 41.35 -6.88
CA LEU A 23 -6.13 42.37 -7.94
C LEU A 23 -7.59 42.75 -8.23
N SER A 24 -7.81 44.03 -8.56
CA SER A 24 -9.09 44.55 -9.04
C SER A 24 -9.39 44.01 -10.45
N PHE A 25 -10.61 43.51 -10.65
CA PHE A 25 -11.03 43.01 -11.96
C PHE A 25 -11.11 44.12 -13.01
N GLU A 26 -11.55 45.30 -12.60
CA GLU A 26 -11.77 46.44 -13.51
C GLU A 26 -10.45 47.11 -13.90
N GLU A 27 -9.58 47.40 -12.92
CA GLU A 27 -8.31 48.11 -13.16
C GLU A 27 -7.29 47.29 -13.95
N ASN A 28 -7.40 45.96 -13.91
CA ASN A 28 -6.47 45.04 -14.56
C ASN A 28 -7.09 44.31 -15.76
N GLU A 29 -8.29 44.72 -16.21
CA GLU A 29 -9.02 44.11 -17.35
C GLU A 29 -9.20 42.59 -17.24
N LEU A 30 -9.56 42.10 -16.06
CA LEU A 30 -9.61 40.67 -15.75
C LEU A 30 -11.02 40.10 -15.93
N TYR A 31 -11.13 38.92 -16.53
CA TYR A 31 -12.40 38.21 -16.68
C TYR A 31 -12.73 37.38 -15.43
N LYS A 32 -13.96 37.51 -14.92
CA LYS A 32 -14.48 36.64 -13.85
C LYS A 32 -14.84 35.26 -14.43
N VAL A 33 -14.33 34.18 -13.86
CA VAL A 33 -14.74 32.81 -14.21
C VAL A 33 -15.18 32.01 -12.97
N LYS A 34 -16.10 31.06 -13.15
CA LYS A 34 -16.88 30.45 -12.05
C LYS A 34 -16.12 29.38 -11.26
N ASP A 35 -15.03 28.88 -11.81
CA ASP A 35 -14.26 27.70 -11.36
C ASP A 35 -12.83 28.04 -10.92
N HIS A 36 -12.30 29.19 -11.34
CA HIS A 36 -11.03 29.74 -10.91
C HIS A 36 -11.12 31.27 -10.99
N CYS A 37 -10.49 32.03 -10.10
CA CYS A 37 -10.77 33.47 -10.05
C CYS A 37 -10.24 34.24 -11.28
N HIS A 38 -9.25 33.65 -11.98
CA HIS A 38 -8.58 34.03 -13.23
C HIS A 38 -7.16 33.44 -13.11
N ILE A 39 -6.56 32.91 -14.19
CA ILE A 39 -5.14 32.48 -14.13
C ILE A 39 -4.28 33.70 -14.49
N THR A 40 -4.35 34.73 -13.63
CA THR A 40 -3.71 36.03 -13.87
C THR A 40 -2.21 36.00 -13.79
N VAL A 41 -1.65 35.06 -13.05
CA VAL A 41 -0.19 34.91 -12.93
C VAL A 41 0.45 34.68 -14.31
N PHE A 42 -0.27 34.02 -15.24
CA PHE A 42 0.25 33.63 -16.54
C PHE A 42 -0.40 34.36 -17.73
N ASN A 43 -1.27 35.35 -17.47
CA ASN A 43 -1.95 36.16 -18.50
C ASN A 43 -2.67 35.31 -19.58
N ILE A 44 -3.39 34.26 -19.15
CA ILE A 44 -4.12 33.35 -20.04
C ILE A 44 -5.48 33.93 -20.43
N LYS A 45 -5.81 33.92 -21.72
CA LYS A 45 -7.03 34.48 -22.31
C LYS A 45 -7.97 33.41 -22.87
N THR A 46 -7.48 32.23 -23.22
CA THR A 46 -8.30 31.13 -23.78
C THR A 46 -8.13 29.83 -23.02
N LEU A 47 -9.14 28.95 -23.10
CA LEU A 47 -9.06 27.60 -22.53
C LEU A 47 -7.96 26.76 -23.21
N GLY A 48 -7.64 27.03 -24.48
CA GLY A 48 -6.53 26.39 -25.19
C GLY A 48 -5.18 26.75 -24.57
N GLU A 49 -4.94 28.03 -24.31
CA GLU A 49 -3.72 28.50 -23.63
C GLU A 49 -3.59 27.94 -22.21
N TYR A 50 -4.70 27.78 -21.49
CA TYR A 50 -4.70 27.07 -20.21
C TYR A 50 -4.29 25.60 -20.36
N SER A 51 -4.90 24.90 -21.32
CA SER A 51 -4.57 23.49 -21.60
C SER A 51 -3.10 23.31 -21.98
N ASP A 52 -2.55 24.21 -22.78
CA ASP A 52 -1.14 24.20 -23.18
C ASP A 52 -0.21 24.41 -21.98
N LEU A 53 -0.53 25.38 -21.11
CA LEU A 53 0.25 25.60 -19.89
C LEU A 53 0.15 24.40 -18.94
N TYR A 54 -1.05 23.84 -18.76
CA TYR A 54 -1.28 22.67 -17.94
C TYR A 54 -0.45 21.47 -18.44
N LEU A 55 -0.56 21.14 -19.73
CA LEU A 55 0.17 20.03 -20.35
C LEU A 55 1.68 20.25 -20.26
N LYS A 56 2.15 21.48 -20.52
CA LYS A 56 3.56 21.83 -20.40
C LYS A 56 4.05 21.65 -18.96
N THR A 57 3.24 22.04 -17.98
CA THR A 57 3.58 21.90 -16.56
C THR A 57 3.67 20.43 -16.16
N ASP A 58 2.70 19.60 -16.55
CA ASP A 58 2.72 18.15 -16.29
C ASP A 58 3.97 17.50 -16.89
N VAL A 59 4.31 17.84 -18.14
CA VAL A 59 5.51 17.30 -18.82
C VAL A 59 6.80 17.76 -18.14
N ILE A 60 6.90 19.05 -17.78
CA ILE A 60 8.12 19.59 -17.14
C ILE A 60 8.32 18.98 -15.75
N ILE A 61 7.27 18.89 -14.92
CA ILE A 61 7.35 18.29 -13.58
C ILE A 61 7.76 16.83 -13.68
N LEU A 62 7.16 16.07 -14.60
CA LEU A 62 7.53 14.68 -14.81
C LEU A 62 8.99 14.54 -15.27
N THR A 63 9.43 15.41 -16.18
CA THR A 63 10.81 15.42 -16.68
C THR A 63 11.79 15.70 -15.55
N ASP A 64 11.57 16.76 -14.78
CA ASP A 64 12.44 17.16 -13.65
C ASP A 64 12.56 16.05 -12.60
N VAL A 65 11.42 15.48 -12.17
CA VAL A 65 11.40 14.37 -11.22
C VAL A 65 12.12 13.14 -11.78
N PHE A 66 11.93 12.83 -13.06
CA PHE A 66 12.52 11.63 -13.67
C PHE A 66 14.01 11.78 -13.96
N GLU A 67 14.48 12.96 -14.37
CA GLU A 67 15.91 13.23 -14.53
C GLU A 67 16.64 13.13 -13.18
N ASN A 68 16.11 13.76 -12.12
CA ASN A 68 16.67 13.62 -10.78
C ASN A 68 16.65 12.16 -10.29
N PHE A 69 15.59 11.42 -10.58
CA PHE A 69 15.52 9.98 -10.30
C PHE A 69 16.64 9.22 -11.01
N ARG A 70 16.85 9.45 -12.31
CA ARG A 70 17.94 8.81 -13.07
C ARG A 70 19.31 9.14 -12.51
N ASP A 71 19.59 10.41 -12.24
CA ASP A 71 20.88 10.86 -11.71
C ASP A 71 21.20 10.22 -10.35
N LEU A 72 20.20 10.17 -9.45
CA LEU A 72 20.34 9.53 -8.15
C LEU A 72 20.64 8.03 -8.29
N TRP A 73 19.92 7.31 -9.14
CA TRP A 73 20.09 5.86 -9.26
C TRP A 73 21.34 5.45 -10.04
N LEU A 74 21.72 6.23 -11.06
CA LEU A 74 22.99 6.06 -11.74
C LEU A 74 24.17 6.28 -10.79
N SER A 75 24.10 7.29 -9.92
CA SER A 75 25.17 7.56 -8.96
C SER A 75 25.21 6.55 -7.80
N THR A 76 24.04 6.10 -7.31
CA THR A 76 23.97 5.18 -6.15
C THR A 76 24.11 3.70 -6.50
N LEU A 77 23.47 3.24 -7.58
CA LEU A 77 23.41 1.82 -7.95
C LEU A 77 24.05 1.52 -9.31
N SER A 78 24.46 2.55 -10.05
CA SER A 78 25.04 2.44 -11.39
C SER A 78 24.16 1.63 -12.35
N LEU A 79 22.84 1.79 -12.21
CA LEU A 79 21.82 1.29 -13.12
C LEU A 79 20.91 2.46 -13.48
N ASP A 80 20.63 2.63 -14.78
CA ASP A 80 19.73 3.68 -15.24
C ASP A 80 18.28 3.16 -15.23
N PRO A 81 17.38 3.76 -14.43
CA PRO A 81 15.98 3.35 -14.43
C PRO A 81 15.28 3.56 -15.78
N ALA A 82 15.79 4.42 -16.67
CA ALA A 82 15.22 4.61 -18.01
C ALA A 82 15.34 3.37 -18.92
N HIS A 83 16.17 2.37 -18.56
CA HIS A 83 16.26 1.10 -19.27
C HIS A 83 15.22 0.07 -18.81
N TYR A 84 14.34 0.45 -17.88
CA TYR A 84 13.37 -0.45 -17.27
C TYR A 84 11.94 0.02 -17.53
N MET A 85 11.08 -0.93 -17.90
CA MET A 85 9.65 -0.66 -18.11
C MET A 85 8.92 -0.35 -16.80
N THR A 86 9.36 -0.91 -15.67
CA THR A 86 8.68 -0.79 -14.38
C THR A 86 9.67 -0.69 -13.23
N ALA A 87 9.29 0.05 -12.18
CA ALA A 87 10.10 0.20 -10.97
C ALA A 87 10.40 -1.14 -10.25
N PRO A 88 9.48 -2.13 -10.17
CA PRO A 88 9.81 -3.42 -9.56
C PRO A 88 10.90 -4.19 -10.32
N ARG A 89 10.90 -4.14 -11.66
CA ARG A 89 11.96 -4.80 -12.46
C ARG A 89 13.31 -4.12 -12.22
N PHE A 90 13.33 -2.78 -12.18
CA PHE A 90 14.52 -2.02 -11.83
C PHE A 90 15.03 -2.38 -10.43
N ALA A 91 14.15 -2.39 -9.41
CA ALA A 91 14.51 -2.73 -8.04
C ALA A 91 15.03 -4.17 -7.90
N PHE A 92 14.46 -5.11 -8.66
CA PHE A 92 14.92 -6.50 -8.68
C PHE A 92 16.34 -6.63 -9.25
N ASP A 93 16.63 -6.00 -10.40
CA ASP A 93 17.98 -6.01 -10.98
C ASP A 93 18.99 -5.28 -10.08
N CYS A 94 18.58 -4.21 -9.40
CA CYS A 94 19.37 -3.55 -8.38
C CYS A 94 19.75 -4.51 -7.24
N MET A 95 18.79 -5.28 -6.74
CA MET A 95 19.02 -6.30 -5.73
C MET A 95 19.99 -7.38 -6.22
N LEU A 96 19.82 -7.88 -7.44
CA LEU A 96 20.72 -8.89 -8.02
C LEU A 96 22.15 -8.36 -8.15
N LYS A 97 22.31 -7.11 -8.61
CA LYS A 97 23.62 -6.47 -8.75
C LYS A 97 24.29 -6.22 -7.40
N TYR A 98 23.51 -5.80 -6.41
CA TYR A 98 24.03 -5.48 -5.07
C TYR A 98 24.45 -6.75 -4.31
N THR A 99 23.62 -7.79 -4.34
CA THR A 99 23.85 -9.03 -3.60
C THR A 99 24.72 -10.03 -4.35
N MET A 100 24.81 -9.92 -5.68
CA MET A 100 25.46 -10.88 -6.58
C MET A 100 24.91 -12.30 -6.44
N VAL A 101 23.70 -12.45 -5.89
CA VAL A 101 23.04 -13.74 -5.71
C VAL A 101 22.69 -14.36 -7.06
N LYS A 102 22.82 -15.69 -7.16
CA LYS A 102 22.37 -16.47 -8.30
C LYS A 102 21.12 -17.23 -7.89
N LEU A 103 19.97 -16.75 -8.32
CA LEU A 103 18.69 -17.40 -8.08
C LEU A 103 18.54 -18.59 -9.02
N GLU A 104 18.14 -19.73 -8.48
CA GLU A 104 17.73 -20.87 -9.29
C GLU A 104 16.38 -20.58 -9.95
N LYS A 105 16.24 -20.99 -11.22
CA LYS A 105 14.97 -20.98 -11.91
C LYS A 105 14.28 -22.32 -11.71
N LEU A 106 13.06 -22.30 -11.20
CA LEU A 106 12.20 -23.49 -11.15
C LEU A 106 11.96 -24.03 -12.57
N THR A 107 12.35 -25.28 -12.81
CA THR A 107 12.14 -25.98 -14.09
C THR A 107 10.99 -26.98 -14.05
N ASP A 108 10.61 -27.45 -12.86
CA ASP A 108 9.45 -28.32 -12.67
C ASP A 108 8.15 -27.50 -12.67
N TYR A 109 7.25 -27.86 -13.58
CA TYR A 109 5.93 -27.26 -13.72
C TYR A 109 5.05 -27.44 -12.47
N ASN A 110 5.07 -28.62 -11.85
CA ASN A 110 4.27 -28.89 -10.65
C ASN A 110 4.78 -28.08 -9.46
N MET A 111 6.10 -27.93 -9.35
CA MET A 111 6.71 -27.11 -8.30
C MET A 111 6.34 -25.65 -8.47
N LEU A 112 6.38 -25.12 -9.70
CA LEU A 112 5.93 -23.77 -10.01
C LEU A 112 4.46 -23.54 -9.58
N LEU A 113 3.56 -24.43 -9.98
CA LEU A 113 2.14 -24.34 -9.60
C LEU A 113 1.95 -24.42 -8.09
N TYR A 114 2.73 -25.28 -7.41
CA TYR A 114 2.68 -25.41 -5.96
C TYR A 114 3.09 -24.11 -5.27
N PHE A 115 4.20 -23.48 -5.68
CA PHE A 115 4.62 -22.18 -5.18
C PHE A 115 3.59 -21.09 -5.47
N GLU A 116 3.08 -20.98 -6.71
CA GLU A 116 2.05 -20.00 -7.06
C GLU A 116 0.78 -20.16 -6.23
N SER A 117 0.34 -21.40 -6.00
CA SER A 117 -0.82 -21.70 -5.15
C SER A 117 -0.57 -21.42 -3.67
N SER A 118 0.70 -21.40 -3.25
CA SER A 118 1.15 -21.19 -1.87
C SER A 118 1.37 -19.71 -1.51
N ILE A 119 1.49 -18.82 -2.50
CA ILE A 119 1.61 -17.38 -2.25
C ILE A 119 0.35 -16.85 -1.54
N ARG A 120 0.57 -16.07 -0.48
CA ARG A 120 -0.48 -15.40 0.31
C ARG A 120 -0.25 -13.89 0.28
N GLY A 121 -1.32 -13.13 0.22
CA GLY A 121 -1.27 -11.67 0.33
C GLY A 121 -1.16 -11.19 1.78
N GLY A 122 -1.28 -9.87 1.98
CA GLY A 122 -1.41 -9.31 3.32
C GLY A 122 -2.68 -9.78 4.02
N ILE A 123 -2.58 -10.06 5.32
CA ILE A 123 -3.73 -10.42 6.15
C ILE A 123 -4.56 -9.16 6.39
N CYS A 124 -5.84 -9.21 6.03
CA CYS A 124 -6.81 -8.16 6.33
C CYS A 124 -7.97 -8.79 7.09
N GLN A 125 -8.01 -8.56 8.40
CA GLN A 125 -9.02 -9.13 9.29
C GLN A 125 -9.80 -8.03 10.00
N SER A 126 -11.13 -8.12 9.94
CA SER A 126 -12.03 -7.33 10.76
C SER A 126 -12.55 -8.20 11.90
N VAL A 127 -11.83 -8.21 13.03
CA VAL A 127 -12.35 -8.80 14.27
C VAL A 127 -13.40 -7.88 14.88
N LYS A 128 -14.43 -8.44 15.53
CA LYS A 128 -15.42 -7.66 16.32
C LYS A 128 -14.81 -7.18 17.65
N SER A 129 -13.64 -6.55 17.61
CA SER A 129 -13.02 -5.97 18.81
C SER A 129 -13.67 -4.61 19.08
N TYR A 130 -14.61 -4.55 20.02
CA TYR A 130 -15.11 -3.28 20.53
C TYR A 130 -14.11 -2.70 21.53
N ALA A 131 -13.26 -1.77 21.07
CA ALA A 131 -12.40 -0.97 21.93
C ALA A 131 -12.98 0.45 22.04
N LYS A 132 -13.09 0.95 23.28
CA LYS A 132 -13.50 2.33 23.55
C LYS A 132 -12.51 2.95 24.53
N ALA A 133 -11.87 4.03 24.10
CA ALA A 133 -10.99 4.83 24.95
C ALA A 133 -11.80 5.52 26.07
N ASN A 134 -11.23 5.59 27.26
CA ASN A 134 -11.76 6.31 28.41
C ASN A 134 -10.76 7.38 28.85
N ILE A 135 -10.83 8.56 28.22
CA ILE A 135 -9.86 9.64 28.39
C ILE A 135 -10.57 10.89 28.92
N PRO A 136 -10.12 11.48 30.05
CA PRO A 136 -10.71 12.71 30.55
C PRO A 136 -10.42 13.90 29.62
N ASN A 137 -11.31 14.89 29.61
CA ASN A 137 -11.12 16.19 28.95
C ASN A 137 -10.99 16.17 27.41
N VAL A 138 -11.39 15.09 26.74
CA VAL A 138 -11.44 15.02 25.26
C VAL A 138 -12.86 15.28 24.77
N LYS A 139 -13.04 16.33 23.95
CA LYS A 139 -14.34 16.70 23.37
C LYS A 139 -14.90 15.55 22.54
N GLY A 140 -16.15 15.15 22.81
CA GLY A 140 -16.83 14.07 22.10
C GLY A 140 -16.63 12.67 22.70
N LEU A 141 -15.78 12.52 23.73
CA LEU A 141 -15.69 11.28 24.51
C LEU A 141 -16.53 11.39 25.80
N ASN A 142 -17.30 10.33 26.11
CA ASN A 142 -18.02 10.21 27.37
C ASN A 142 -17.11 9.51 28.41
N TYR A 143 -16.30 10.31 29.10
CA TYR A 143 -15.41 9.84 30.16
C TYR A 143 -16.20 9.30 31.36
N ASN A 144 -15.81 8.14 31.88
CA ASN A 144 -16.38 7.54 33.08
C ASN A 144 -15.31 7.47 34.19
N PRO A 145 -15.44 8.24 35.28
CA PRO A 145 -14.47 8.24 36.38
C PRO A 145 -14.43 6.91 37.17
N ASN A 146 -15.45 6.07 37.04
CA ASN A 146 -15.51 4.75 37.69
C ASN A 146 -14.79 3.66 36.88
N LYS A 147 -14.20 3.99 35.73
CA LYS A 147 -13.41 3.07 34.89
C LYS A 147 -11.97 3.56 34.80
N SER A 148 -11.04 2.63 34.61
CA SER A 148 -9.64 2.97 34.34
C SER A 148 -9.50 3.82 33.08
N ILE A 149 -8.49 4.69 33.05
CA ILE A 149 -8.13 5.43 31.85
C ILE A 149 -7.64 4.44 30.79
N SER A 150 -8.15 4.54 29.57
CA SER A 150 -7.77 3.67 28.46
C SER A 150 -7.58 4.46 27.18
N TRP A 151 -6.61 4.02 26.35
CA TRP A 151 -6.25 4.64 25.09
C TRP A 151 -6.40 3.62 23.96
N ILE A 152 -6.64 4.11 22.74
CA ILE A 152 -6.54 3.31 21.52
C ILE A 152 -5.25 3.75 20.83
N THR A 153 -4.37 2.80 20.53
CA THR A 153 -3.12 3.06 19.85
C THR A 153 -3.23 2.55 18.41
N TYR A 154 -2.80 3.38 17.46
CA TYR A 154 -2.58 2.96 16.09
C TYR A 154 -1.08 2.70 15.91
N LEU A 155 -0.74 1.47 15.55
CA LEU A 155 0.63 1.05 15.26
C LEU A 155 0.73 0.69 13.79
N ASP A 156 1.79 1.18 13.14
CA ASP A 156 2.14 0.82 11.78
C ASP A 156 3.62 0.43 11.73
N CYS A 157 3.90 -0.70 11.08
CA CYS A 157 5.27 -1.20 10.94
C CYS A 157 5.91 -0.58 9.72
N VAL A 158 6.91 0.27 9.95
CA VAL A 158 7.74 0.83 8.87
C VAL A 158 8.46 -0.30 8.14
N ASN A 159 8.23 -0.41 6.83
CA ASN A 159 8.86 -1.39 5.95
C ASN A 159 8.72 -2.86 6.43
N LEU A 160 7.48 -3.29 6.71
CA LEU A 160 7.18 -4.65 7.17
C LEU A 160 7.81 -5.74 6.29
N TYR A 161 7.61 -5.67 4.97
CA TYR A 161 8.18 -6.66 4.05
C TYR A 161 9.71 -6.62 4.03
N GLY A 162 10.33 -5.43 4.03
CA GLY A 162 11.78 -5.33 4.10
C GLY A 162 12.34 -5.90 5.40
N LYS A 163 11.64 -5.76 6.53
CA LYS A 163 12.00 -6.41 7.79
C LYS A 163 11.92 -7.94 7.68
N SER A 164 10.88 -8.48 7.05
CA SER A 164 10.77 -9.91 6.79
C SER A 164 11.86 -10.42 5.83
N MET A 165 12.27 -9.62 4.85
CA MET A 165 13.35 -9.99 3.92
C MET A 165 14.76 -9.99 4.55
N LEU A 166 14.90 -9.62 5.84
CA LEU A 166 16.15 -9.75 6.58
C LEU A 166 16.37 -11.15 7.18
N THR A 167 15.37 -12.03 7.09
CA THR A 167 15.51 -13.44 7.48
C THR A 167 15.98 -14.28 6.30
N GLU A 168 16.37 -15.53 6.56
CA GLU A 168 16.75 -16.46 5.50
C GLU A 168 15.58 -16.69 4.53
N LEU A 169 15.90 -16.71 3.23
CA LEU A 169 14.94 -16.91 2.14
C LEU A 169 15.46 -17.98 1.17
N PRO A 170 14.60 -18.90 0.70
CA PRO A 170 15.01 -19.93 -0.24
C PRO A 170 15.34 -19.32 -1.61
N PHE A 171 16.48 -19.71 -2.19
CA PHE A 171 16.94 -19.16 -3.48
C PHE A 171 17.52 -20.19 -4.46
N LYS A 172 17.80 -21.42 -4.02
CA LYS A 172 18.35 -22.51 -4.83
C LYS A 172 18.17 -23.88 -4.17
N ASP A 173 18.57 -24.91 -4.91
CA ASP A 173 18.56 -26.33 -4.59
C ASP A 173 17.14 -26.84 -4.28
N PHE A 174 16.17 -26.45 -5.10
CA PHE A 174 14.78 -26.86 -4.92
C PHE A 174 14.53 -28.31 -5.34
N GLU A 175 14.08 -29.14 -4.40
CA GLU A 175 13.77 -30.55 -4.65
C GLU A 175 12.48 -31.00 -3.96
N TRP A 176 11.81 -31.99 -4.54
CA TRP A 176 10.71 -32.69 -3.88
C TRP A 176 11.25 -33.69 -2.89
N VAL A 177 10.67 -33.72 -1.69
CA VAL A 177 11.04 -34.65 -0.63
C VAL A 177 9.89 -35.63 -0.41
N ASP A 178 10.12 -36.92 -0.69
CA ASP A 178 9.12 -37.98 -0.50
C ASP A 178 9.04 -38.46 0.96
N ASP A 179 10.09 -38.27 1.76
CA ASP A 179 10.11 -38.67 3.18
C ASP A 179 9.44 -37.61 4.06
N LEU A 180 8.26 -37.95 4.57
CA LEU A 180 7.44 -37.06 5.40
C LEU A 180 7.78 -37.14 6.90
N ASN A 181 8.82 -37.88 7.32
CA ASN A 181 9.23 -37.98 8.73
C ASN A 181 10.05 -36.77 9.21
N ILE A 182 9.54 -35.57 8.96
CA ILE A 182 10.19 -34.31 9.34
C ILE A 182 9.58 -33.81 10.65
N ASP A 183 10.41 -33.62 11.67
CA ASP A 183 10.02 -32.93 12.90
C ASP A 183 10.37 -31.44 12.80
N VAL A 184 9.43 -30.66 12.29
CA VAL A 184 9.61 -29.20 12.09
C VAL A 184 9.97 -28.44 13.37
N THR A 185 9.67 -29.00 14.54
CA THR A 185 9.98 -28.35 15.83
C THR A 185 11.46 -28.42 16.21
N LYS A 186 12.23 -29.27 15.51
CA LYS A 186 13.67 -29.45 15.72
C LYS A 186 14.52 -28.70 14.69
N ILE A 187 13.89 -28.03 13.72
CA ILE A 187 14.59 -27.31 12.66
C ILE A 187 14.81 -25.87 13.13
N PRO A 188 16.06 -25.37 13.17
CA PRO A 188 16.33 -23.96 13.47
C PRO A 188 15.77 -23.02 12.41
N ASP A 189 15.36 -21.82 12.81
CA ASP A 189 14.87 -20.78 11.90
C ASP A 189 15.94 -20.31 10.89
N ASP A 190 17.23 -20.48 11.22
CA ASP A 190 18.42 -20.14 10.43
C ASP A 190 19.08 -21.38 9.79
N SER A 191 18.33 -22.48 9.67
CA SER A 191 18.79 -23.69 8.99
C SER A 191 19.19 -23.41 7.54
N GLU A 192 20.30 -24.01 7.10
CA GLU A 192 20.77 -23.93 5.70
C GLU A 192 19.74 -24.51 4.71
N VAL A 193 18.95 -25.48 5.16
CA VAL A 193 17.87 -26.11 4.40
C VAL A 193 16.52 -25.71 5.00
N GLY A 194 15.67 -25.11 4.16
CA GLY A 194 14.29 -24.79 4.49
C GLY A 194 13.31 -25.80 3.90
N TYR A 195 12.11 -25.87 4.49
CA TYR A 195 11.05 -26.80 4.07
C TYR A 195 9.75 -26.05 3.83
N ILE A 196 9.06 -26.40 2.74
CA ILE A 196 7.69 -25.96 2.48
C ILE A 196 6.82 -27.21 2.53
N ILE A 197 5.86 -27.22 3.44
CA ILE A 197 5.06 -28.40 3.76
C ILE A 197 3.59 -28.17 3.45
N GLU A 198 2.97 -29.14 2.82
CA GLU A 198 1.51 -29.26 2.69
C GLU A 198 1.02 -30.24 3.76
N VAL A 199 0.13 -29.77 4.63
CA VAL A 199 -0.31 -30.53 5.81
C VAL A 199 -1.79 -30.36 6.09
N ASP A 200 -2.41 -31.43 6.56
CA ASP A 200 -3.71 -31.39 7.24
C ASP A 200 -3.53 -30.82 8.66
N ILE A 201 -4.34 -29.83 9.03
CA ILE A 201 -4.26 -29.19 10.35
C ILE A 201 -5.58 -29.35 11.09
N GLY A 202 -5.53 -30.02 12.25
CA GLY A 202 -6.61 -29.99 13.23
C GLY A 202 -6.56 -28.70 14.07
N TYR A 203 -7.65 -27.94 14.13
CA TYR A 203 -7.76 -26.79 15.03
C TYR A 203 -8.57 -27.17 16.27
N LEU A 204 -7.91 -27.34 17.40
CA LEU A 204 -8.51 -27.85 18.62
C LEU A 204 -9.28 -26.75 19.36
N GLU A 205 -10.46 -27.08 19.90
CA GLU A 205 -11.38 -26.11 20.51
C GLU A 205 -10.76 -25.32 21.66
N TYR A 206 -9.87 -25.94 22.45
CA TYR A 206 -9.20 -25.25 23.56
C TYR A 206 -8.30 -24.09 23.10
N LEU A 207 -7.95 -24.01 21.81
CA LEU A 207 -7.18 -22.90 21.23
C LEU A 207 -8.06 -21.72 20.79
N TYR A 208 -9.38 -21.88 20.74
CA TYR A 208 -10.27 -20.88 20.14
C TYR A 208 -10.22 -19.55 20.89
N GLU A 209 -10.29 -19.57 22.22
CA GLU A 209 -10.22 -18.35 23.02
C GLU A 209 -8.86 -17.65 22.86
N LYS A 210 -7.77 -18.41 22.89
CA LYS A 210 -6.41 -17.87 22.81
C LYS A 210 -6.11 -17.25 21.44
N HIS A 211 -6.66 -17.82 20.36
CA HIS A 211 -6.37 -17.40 19.00
C HIS A 211 -7.52 -16.60 18.36
N ASN A 212 -8.52 -16.18 19.14
CA ASN A 212 -9.70 -15.50 18.61
C ASN A 212 -9.36 -14.16 17.93
N ASP A 213 -8.38 -13.43 18.48
CA ASP A 213 -7.96 -12.14 17.94
C ASP A 213 -7.13 -12.28 16.67
N PHE A 214 -6.38 -13.39 16.53
CA PHE A 214 -5.54 -13.65 15.37
C PHE A 214 -5.40 -15.17 15.11
N PRO A 215 -6.39 -15.78 14.43
CA PRO A 215 -6.34 -17.19 14.07
C PRO A 215 -5.14 -17.50 13.18
N PHE A 216 -4.41 -18.56 13.51
CA PHE A 216 -3.22 -18.96 12.75
C PHE A 216 -3.56 -19.70 11.46
N LEU A 217 -2.58 -19.71 10.55
CA LEU A 217 -2.58 -20.47 9.30
C LEU A 217 -3.73 -20.04 8.37
N PRO A 218 -3.81 -18.75 7.99
CA PRO A 218 -4.89 -18.27 7.15
C PRO A 218 -4.84 -18.92 5.76
N LEU A 219 -6.01 -19.14 5.17
CA LEU A 219 -6.17 -19.87 3.91
C LEU A 219 -6.92 -19.02 2.87
N ASN A 220 -6.67 -19.29 1.59
CA ASN A 220 -7.35 -18.61 0.50
C ASN A 220 -8.66 -19.32 0.16
N GLU A 221 -9.80 -18.76 0.58
CA GLU A 221 -11.13 -19.30 0.30
C GLU A 221 -12.11 -18.21 -0.16
N CYS A 222 -13.23 -18.63 -0.75
CA CYS A 222 -14.35 -17.74 -1.01
C CYS A 222 -15.22 -17.67 0.25
N PRO A 223 -15.30 -16.52 0.94
CA PRO A 223 -16.17 -16.42 2.11
C PRO A 223 -17.65 -16.57 1.73
N PRO A 224 -18.53 -16.91 2.69
CA PRO A 224 -19.96 -17.04 2.44
C PRO A 224 -20.51 -15.81 1.70
N ASN A 225 -21.31 -16.06 0.67
CA ASN A 225 -21.90 -15.02 -0.19
C ASN A 225 -20.89 -14.18 -1.02
N SER A 226 -19.66 -14.65 -1.20
CA SER A 226 -18.68 -14.02 -2.10
C SER A 226 -18.21 -14.96 -3.20
N LYS A 227 -17.87 -14.37 -4.35
CA LYS A 227 -17.23 -15.06 -5.48
C LYS A 227 -15.72 -14.76 -5.57
N VAL A 228 -15.21 -13.94 -4.66
CA VAL A 228 -13.82 -13.48 -4.67
C VAL A 228 -13.07 -14.24 -3.59
N LYS A 229 -12.00 -14.94 -3.98
CA LYS A 229 -11.08 -15.57 -3.03
C LYS A 229 -10.44 -14.49 -2.15
N LYS A 230 -10.42 -14.74 -0.84
CA LYS A 230 -9.77 -13.88 0.15
C LYS A 230 -8.93 -14.73 1.08
N LEU A 231 -7.89 -14.12 1.64
CA LEU A 231 -7.14 -14.73 2.73
C LEU A 231 -7.98 -14.63 4.01
N ILE A 232 -8.47 -15.77 4.51
CA ILE A 232 -9.37 -15.85 5.65
C ILE A 232 -8.67 -16.47 6.84
N SER A 233 -8.78 -15.83 7.99
CA SER A 233 -8.33 -16.30 9.29
C SER A 233 -9.51 -16.91 10.05
N ILE A 234 -9.63 -18.24 10.01
CA ILE A 234 -10.74 -18.98 10.64
C ILE A 234 -10.23 -20.04 11.63
N LEU A 235 -10.98 -20.20 12.72
CA LEU A 235 -10.76 -21.19 13.79
C LEU A 235 -11.38 -22.54 13.40
N SER A 236 -11.05 -23.06 12.22
CA SER A 236 -11.47 -24.38 11.78
C SER A 236 -10.25 -25.20 11.36
N SER A 237 -10.41 -26.53 11.46
CA SER A 237 -9.49 -27.48 10.85
C SER A 237 -9.38 -27.25 9.35
N LYS A 238 -8.21 -27.52 8.79
CA LYS A 238 -7.81 -27.26 7.41
C LYS A 238 -7.36 -28.59 6.81
N LYS A 239 -7.84 -28.88 5.61
CA LYS A 239 -7.54 -30.07 4.83
C LYS A 239 -7.16 -29.65 3.43
#